data_AF-A0AAV9M4Q7-F1
#
_entry.id   AF-A0AAV9M4Q7-F1
#
_cell.length_a   1.000
_cell.length_b   1.000
_cell.length_c   1.000
_cell.angle_alpha   90.00
_cell.angle_beta   90.00
_cell.angle_gamma   90.00
#
_symmetry.space_group_name_H-M   'P 1'
#
loop_
_entity.id
_entity.type
_entity.pdbx_description
1 polymer ?
#
loop_
_entity_poly.entity_id
_entity_poly.type
_entity_poly.pdbx_seq_one_letter_code
_entity_poly.pdbx_strand_id
1 'polypeptide(L)'
;MESEGDEDTHQPPKWSRPTKQAQFSSTSVKDSFLTIPVLPEELITEILLRLPVEPLSKFRQDFQRTFVLRHKTATSYRELEARKSRVRDLEKVYMDMAMQKELQKSGRKCKLREEELVNPTTKPVYKWRQERKR
;
A
#
# COMPACT_ATOMS: atom_id res chain seq x y z
N MET A 1 -23.68 22.50 11.59
CA MET A 1 -22.32 21.92 11.49
C MET A 1 -22.55 20.41 11.47
N GLU A 2 -22.97 19.79 10.36
CA GLU A 2 -22.21 19.51 9.12
C GLU A 2 -20.80 18.98 9.48
N SER A 3 -20.41 17.72 9.23
CA SER A 3 -20.91 16.69 8.31
C SER A 3 -20.52 15.26 8.75
N GLU A 4 -21.34 14.30 8.29
CA GLU A 4 -21.01 12.89 8.04
C GLU A 4 -19.66 12.68 7.35
N GLY A 5 -19.06 11.52 7.62
CA GLY A 5 -17.92 10.99 6.89
C GLY A 5 -17.74 9.51 7.25
N ASP A 6 -18.52 8.65 6.60
CA ASP A 6 -18.43 7.19 6.72
C ASP A 6 -17.03 6.67 6.39
N GLU A 7 -16.53 5.83 7.28
CA GLU A 7 -15.20 5.23 7.26
C GLU A 7 -15.20 3.99 6.34
N ASP A 8 -15.02 4.22 5.04
CA ASP A 8 -15.06 3.17 4.03
C ASP A 8 -13.79 2.30 4.10
N THR A 9 -13.95 1.11 4.70
CA THR A 9 -12.87 0.13 4.85
C THR A 9 -12.63 -0.57 3.51
N HIS A 10 -11.67 -0.06 2.72
CA HIS A 10 -11.22 -0.72 1.50
C HIS A 10 -10.43 -2.01 1.78
N GLN A 11 -11.16 -3.11 1.97
CA GLN A 11 -10.58 -4.46 1.86
C GLN A 11 -10.30 -4.77 0.38
N PRO A 12 -9.08 -5.19 0.00
CA PRO A 12 -8.82 -5.63 -1.36
C PRO A 12 -9.53 -6.98 -1.61
N PRO A 13 -10.11 -7.19 -2.80
CA PRO A 13 -10.80 -8.44 -3.11
C PRO A 13 -9.80 -9.61 -3.08
N LYS A 14 -10.13 -10.63 -2.27
CA LYS A 14 -9.40 -11.89 -2.19
C LYS A 14 -9.68 -12.70 -3.46
N TRP A 15 -8.78 -12.63 -4.44
CA TRP A 15 -8.89 -13.46 -5.64
C TRP A 15 -8.44 -14.90 -5.31
N SER A 16 -9.40 -15.76 -4.96
CA SER A 16 -9.18 -17.21 -4.93
C SER A 16 -9.04 -17.71 -6.38
N ARG A 17 -7.86 -18.24 -6.72
CA ARG A 17 -7.56 -18.82 -8.04
C ARG A 17 -8.30 -20.16 -8.19
N PRO A 18 -9.17 -20.35 -9.20
CA PRO A 18 -9.55 -21.69 -9.63
C PRO A 18 -8.43 -22.20 -10.55
N THR A 19 -7.64 -23.15 -10.06
CA THR A 19 -6.81 -23.99 -10.93
C THR A 19 -7.74 -24.91 -11.70
N LYS A 20 -8.19 -24.48 -12.87
CA LYS A 20 -8.67 -25.40 -13.90
C LYS A 20 -7.71 -25.29 -15.08
N GLN A 21 -6.84 -26.30 -15.17
CA GLN A 21 -6.05 -26.59 -16.35
C GLN A 21 -7.03 -26.80 -17.51
N ALA A 22 -7.19 -25.79 -18.36
CA ALA A 22 -7.99 -25.90 -19.56
C ALA A 22 -7.27 -26.85 -20.51
N GLN A 23 -7.75 -28.09 -20.58
CA GLN A 23 -7.45 -28.99 -21.69
C GLN A 23 -8.20 -28.44 -22.90
N PHE A 24 -7.52 -27.66 -23.73
CA PHE A 24 -8.04 -27.29 -25.04
C PHE A 24 -7.91 -28.50 -25.95
N SER A 25 -8.97 -29.30 -26.05
CA SER A 25 -9.16 -30.24 -27.13
C SER A 25 -9.38 -29.45 -28.42
N SER A 26 -8.36 -29.32 -29.26
CA SER A 26 -8.50 -28.79 -30.63
C SER A 26 -9.35 -29.75 -31.45
N THR A 27 -10.66 -29.63 -31.35
CA THR A 27 -11.56 -30.14 -32.38
C THR A 27 -11.63 -29.07 -33.46
N SER A 28 -11.04 -29.39 -34.61
CA SER A 28 -11.10 -28.63 -35.84
C SER A 28 -12.52 -28.70 -36.40
N VAL A 29 -13.44 -27.99 -35.75
CA VAL A 29 -14.71 -27.65 -36.37
C VAL A 29 -14.42 -26.38 -37.16
N LYS A 30 -14.52 -26.49 -38.48
CA LYS A 30 -14.28 -25.39 -39.40
C LYS A 30 -15.34 -24.31 -39.14
N ASP A 31 -15.01 -23.36 -38.28
CA ASP A 31 -15.81 -22.16 -38.04
C ASP A 31 -15.88 -21.35 -39.34
N SER A 32 -16.94 -21.62 -40.10
CA SER A 32 -17.18 -21.03 -41.42
C SER A 32 -17.69 -19.59 -41.33
N PHE A 33 -17.62 -18.95 -40.15
CA PHE A 33 -18.05 -17.57 -39.90
C PHE A 33 -16.88 -16.59 -39.73
N LEU A 34 -15.65 -17.09 -39.68
CA LEU A 34 -14.44 -16.28 -39.78
C LEU A 34 -13.70 -16.67 -41.07
N THR A 35 -14.36 -16.53 -42.21
CA THR A 35 -13.64 -16.34 -43.48
C THR A 35 -12.95 -15.00 -43.39
N ILE A 36 -11.85 -14.96 -42.64
CA ILE A 36 -10.90 -13.85 -42.67
C ILE A 36 -10.49 -13.76 -44.14
N PRO A 37 -10.75 -12.63 -44.83
CA PRO A 37 -10.22 -12.46 -46.16
C PRO A 37 -8.71 -12.65 -46.06
N VAL A 38 -8.18 -13.69 -46.70
CA VAL A 38 -6.75 -13.94 -46.74
C VAL A 38 -6.16 -12.74 -47.45
N LEU A 39 -5.58 -11.84 -46.66
CA LEU A 39 -4.96 -10.64 -47.18
C LEU A 39 -3.79 -11.11 -48.06
N PRO A 40 -3.74 -10.71 -49.35
CA PRO A 40 -2.65 -11.08 -50.24
C PRO A 40 -1.30 -10.88 -49.57
N GLU A 41 -0.42 -11.87 -49.70
CA GLU A 41 0.90 -11.85 -49.05
C GLU A 41 1.70 -10.60 -49.45
N GLU A 42 1.53 -10.12 -50.68
CA GLU A 42 2.07 -8.86 -51.21
C GLU A 42 1.63 -7.62 -50.40
N LEU A 43 0.36 -7.58 -49.97
CA LEU A 43 -0.14 -6.48 -49.14
C LEU A 43 0.36 -6.60 -47.71
N ILE A 44 0.49 -7.82 -47.18
CA ILE A 44 1.07 -8.05 -45.85
C ILE A 44 2.53 -7.58 -45.84
N THR A 45 3.33 -7.97 -46.83
CA THR A 45 4.73 -7.55 -46.93
C THR A 45 4.85 -6.06 -47.20
N GLU A 46 4.00 -5.47 -48.06
CA GLU A 46 3.96 -4.03 -48.30
C GLU A 46 3.60 -3.24 -47.03
N ILE A 47 2.61 -3.70 -46.26
CA ILE A 47 2.22 -3.09 -44.98
C ILE A 47 3.37 -3.21 -43.97
N LEU A 48 4.00 -4.38 -43.87
CA LEU A 48 5.11 -4.62 -42.94
C LEU A 48 6.37 -3.82 -43.33
N LEU A 49 6.62 -3.63 -44.63
CA LEU A 49 7.71 -2.80 -45.15
C LEU A 49 7.45 -1.30 -44.97
N ARG A 50 6.17 -0.89 -45.00
CA ARG A 50 5.73 0.49 -44.73
C ARG A 50 5.61 0.81 -43.24
N LEU A 51 5.55 -0.20 -42.37
CA LEU A 51 5.50 0.00 -40.91
C LEU A 51 6.86 0.53 -40.42
N PRO A 52 6.90 1.72 -39.81
CA PRO A 52 8.15 2.25 -39.30
C PRO A 52 8.49 1.52 -38.00
N VAL A 53 9.33 0.49 -38.12
CA VAL A 53 9.80 -0.39 -37.03
C VAL A 53 10.52 0.41 -35.93
N GLU A 54 11.16 1.51 -36.32
CA GLU A 54 11.90 2.40 -35.43
C GLU A 54 11.00 3.08 -34.37
N PRO A 55 9.90 3.81 -34.73
CA PRO A 55 8.90 4.28 -33.79
C PRO A 55 8.31 3.19 -32.88
N LEU A 56 8.01 2.00 -33.41
CA LEU A 56 7.40 0.91 -32.63
C LEU A 56 8.35 0.36 -31.56
N SER A 57 9.63 0.25 -31.90
CA SER A 57 10.67 -0.18 -30.97
C SER A 57 10.87 0.83 -29.84
N LYS A 58 10.90 2.13 -30.17
CA LYS A 58 10.96 3.24 -29.20
C LYS A 58 9.73 3.24 -28.28
N PHE A 59 8.54 3.10 -28.85
CA PHE A 59 7.28 3.06 -28.10
C PHE A 59 7.24 1.91 -27.08
N ARG A 60 7.69 0.72 -27.47
CA ARG A 60 7.80 -0.43 -26.55
C ARG A 60 8.76 -0.13 -25.40
N GLN A 61 9.90 0.51 -25.70
CA GLN A 61 10.91 0.84 -24.70
C GLN A 61 10.41 1.90 -23.70
N ASP A 62 9.71 2.93 -24.18
CA ASP A 62 9.11 3.97 -23.33
C ASP A 62 7.99 3.42 -22.46
N PHE A 63 7.16 2.52 -23.00
CA PHE A 63 6.14 1.83 -22.23
C PHE A 63 6.76 0.96 -21.11
N GLN A 64 7.81 0.20 -21.43
CA GLN A 64 8.54 -0.58 -20.42
C GLN A 64 9.20 0.32 -19.36
N ARG A 65 9.79 1.44 -19.77
CA ARG A 65 10.43 2.40 -18.87
C ARG A 65 9.43 3.02 -17.90
N THR A 66 8.29 3.49 -18.39
CA THR A 66 7.23 4.08 -17.56
C THR A 66 6.61 3.05 -16.61
N PHE A 67 6.44 1.80 -17.06
CA PHE A 67 5.98 0.70 -16.21
C PHE A 67 6.93 0.43 -15.04
N VAL A 68 8.23 0.29 -15.33
CA VAL A 68 9.26 0.05 -14.30
C VAL A 68 9.34 1.22 -13.33
N LEU A 69 9.33 2.46 -13.82
CA LEU A 69 9.35 3.65 -12.98
C LEU A 69 8.13 3.69 -12.06
N ARG A 70 6.92 3.50 -12.59
CA ARG A 70 5.69 3.47 -11.80
C ARG A 70 5.74 2.41 -10.69
N HIS A 71 6.28 1.23 -10.99
CA HIS A 71 6.42 0.17 -9.99
C HIS A 71 7.41 0.55 -8.88
N LYS A 72 8.59 1.07 -9.24
CA LYS A 72 9.59 1.56 -8.27
C LYS A 72 9.06 2.69 -7.39
N THR A 73 8.31 3.61 -7.98
CA THR A 73 7.65 4.70 -7.25
C THR A 73 6.60 4.15 -6.28
N ALA A 74 5.78 3.18 -6.69
CA ALA A 74 4.79 2.56 -5.82
C ALA A 74 5.42 1.80 -4.64
N THR A 75 6.52 1.06 -4.86
CA THR A 75 7.23 0.39 -3.77
C THR A 75 7.87 1.39 -2.81
N SER A 76 8.48 2.46 -3.33
CA SER A 76 9.06 3.53 -2.52
C SER A 76 8.02 4.23 -1.63
N TYR A 77 6.83 4.55 -2.16
CA TYR A 77 5.77 5.15 -1.36
C TYR A 77 5.24 4.22 -0.26
N ARG A 78 5.05 2.92 -0.56
CA ARG A 78 4.67 1.95 0.47
C ARG A 78 5.73 1.85 1.57
N GLU A 79 7.00 1.84 1.18
CA GLU A 79 8.10 1.81 2.14
C GLU A 79 8.16 3.08 3.00
N LEU A 80 7.90 4.25 2.41
CA LEU A 80 7.85 5.52 3.14
C LEU A 80 6.76 5.50 4.22
N GLU A 81 5.56 5.05 3.88
CA GLU A 81 4.46 4.94 4.84
C GLU A 81 4.77 3.93 5.95
N ALA A 82 5.40 2.79 5.60
CA ALA A 82 5.89 1.84 6.59
C ALA A 82 6.98 2.43 7.51
N ARG A 83 7.85 3.32 7.00
CA ARG A 83 8.83 4.03 7.83
C ARG A 83 8.14 5.02 8.77
N LYS A 84 7.17 5.78 8.27
CA LYS A 84 6.40 6.73 9.09
C LYS A 84 5.61 6.02 10.20
N SER A 85 4.98 4.88 9.91
CA SER A 85 4.28 4.11 10.93
C SER A 85 5.25 3.61 12.00
N ARG A 86 6.39 3.03 11.60
CA ARG A 86 7.43 2.59 12.54
C ARG A 86 7.96 3.71 13.43
N VAL A 87 8.17 4.90 12.87
CA VAL A 87 8.61 6.07 13.67
C VAL A 87 7.58 6.42 14.74
N ARG A 88 6.29 6.48 14.38
CA ARG A 88 5.20 6.73 15.34
C ARG A 88 5.15 5.65 16.43
N ASP A 89 5.30 4.38 16.06
CA ASP A 89 5.31 3.28 17.02
C ASP A 89 6.50 3.37 17.98
N LEU A 90 7.69 3.69 17.47
CA LEU A 90 8.90 3.88 18.27
C LEU A 90 8.79 5.08 19.20
N GLU A 91 8.22 6.19 18.73
CA GLU A 91 7.95 7.37 19.55
C GLU A 91 7.02 7.03 20.71
N LYS A 92 5.95 6.29 20.45
CA LYS A 92 5.03 5.79 21.48
C LYS A 92 5.77 4.92 22.51
N VAL A 93 6.57 3.95 22.06
CA VAL A 93 7.35 3.07 22.95
C VAL A 93 8.37 3.88 23.76
N TYR A 94 9.03 4.84 23.14
CA TYR A 94 9.98 5.72 23.82
C TYR A 94 9.31 6.54 24.92
N MET A 95 8.16 7.17 24.62
CA MET A 95 7.39 7.92 25.61
C MET A 95 6.95 7.04 26.78
N ASP A 96 6.46 5.82 26.49
CA ASP A 96 6.04 4.86 27.51
C ASP A 96 7.23 4.42 28.38
N MET A 97 8.37 4.12 27.77
CA MET A 97 9.61 3.74 28.47
C MET A 97 10.19 4.90 29.30
N ALA A 98 10.17 6.12 28.76
CA ALA A 98 10.64 7.33 29.44
C ALA A 98 9.77 7.62 30.66
N MET A 99 8.44 7.59 30.52
CA MET A 99 7.51 7.70 31.65
C MET A 99 7.79 6.63 32.70
N GLN A 100 8.01 5.37 32.30
CA GLN A 100 8.32 4.30 33.24
C GLN A 100 9.64 4.54 34.00
N LYS A 101 10.69 5.01 33.31
CA LYS A 101 11.97 5.38 33.94
C LYS A 101 11.81 6.56 34.90
N GLU A 102 11.05 7.57 34.53
CA GLU A 102 10.72 8.69 35.43
C GLU A 102 10.03 8.18 36.68
N LEU A 103 9.03 7.30 36.54
CA LEU A 103 8.36 6.69 37.68
C LEU A 103 9.32 5.89 38.56
N GLN A 104 10.33 5.22 38.02
CA GLN A 104 11.29 4.46 38.82
C GLN A 104 12.23 5.34 39.67
N LYS A 105 12.29 6.66 39.46
CA LYS A 105 13.09 7.57 40.28
C LYS A 105 12.60 7.61 41.73
N SER A 106 13.52 7.88 42.65
CA SER A 106 13.21 8.02 44.07
C SER A 106 12.41 9.32 44.33
N GLY A 107 11.38 9.22 45.17
CA GLY A 107 10.52 10.33 45.56
C GLY A 107 9.09 9.86 45.84
N ARG A 108 8.30 10.68 46.55
CA ARG A 108 6.89 10.37 46.81
C ARG A 108 6.01 10.73 45.61
N LYS A 109 5.38 9.72 45.00
CA LYS A 109 4.43 9.87 43.88
C LYS A 109 3.10 9.18 44.20
N CYS A 110 1.99 9.72 43.70
CA CYS A 110 0.65 9.14 43.83
C CYS A 110 0.02 8.95 42.44
N LYS A 111 -0.68 7.82 42.23
CA LYS A 111 -1.53 7.57 41.05
C LYS A 111 -2.81 8.38 41.18
N LEU A 112 -3.17 9.13 40.16
CA LEU A 112 -4.44 9.85 40.08
C LEU A 112 -5.56 8.90 39.67
N ARG A 113 -6.77 9.07 40.22
CA ARG A 113 -7.96 8.34 39.75
C ARG A 113 -8.55 9.01 38.51
N GLU A 114 -9.33 8.26 37.74
CA GLU A 114 -9.99 8.77 36.52
C GLU A 114 -10.92 9.96 36.80
N GLU A 115 -11.61 9.95 37.94
CA GLU A 115 -12.50 11.03 38.40
C GLU A 115 -11.77 12.33 38.77
N GLU A 116 -10.48 12.25 39.09
CA GLU A 116 -9.65 13.40 39.46
C GLU A 116 -9.01 14.07 38.21
N LEU A 117 -9.15 13.46 37.03
CA LEU A 117 -8.58 13.94 35.77
C LEU A 117 -9.52 14.92 35.08
N VAL A 118 -9.04 16.14 34.83
CA VAL A 118 -9.75 17.14 34.02
C VAL A 118 -9.92 16.68 32.57
N ASN A 119 -8.93 15.93 32.04
CA ASN A 119 -8.98 15.34 30.71
C ASN A 119 -8.86 13.81 30.84
N PRO A 120 -9.94 13.05 30.61
CA PRO A 120 -9.91 11.60 30.75
C PRO A 120 -8.87 11.03 29.78
N THR A 121 -7.86 10.39 30.34
CA THR A 121 -6.78 9.73 29.59
C THR A 121 -6.87 8.24 29.84
N THR A 122 -6.79 7.41 28.80
CA THR A 122 -6.86 5.94 28.91
C THR A 122 -5.67 5.32 29.66
N LYS A 123 -4.63 6.10 29.93
CA LYS A 123 -3.40 5.68 30.60
C LYS A 123 -3.33 6.30 32.01
N PRO A 124 -2.81 5.56 33.01
CA PRO A 124 -2.71 6.06 34.38
C PRO A 124 -1.75 7.25 34.49
N VAL A 125 -2.19 8.31 35.17
CA VAL A 125 -1.41 9.54 35.40
C VAL A 125 -0.87 9.58 36.83
N TYR A 126 0.34 10.11 36.99
CA TYR A 126 1.01 10.20 38.29
C TYR A 126 1.37 11.64 38.60
N LYS A 127 1.21 12.03 39.87
CA LYS A 127 1.63 13.34 40.39
C LYS A 127 2.74 13.16 41.41
N TRP A 128 3.84 13.89 41.22
CA TRP A 128 4.93 13.98 42.20
C TRP A 128 4.53 14.91 43.34
N ARG A 129 4.84 14.53 44.58
CA ARG A 129 4.76 15.44 45.71
C ARG A 129 5.98 16.37 45.68
N GLN A 130 5.76 17.66 45.90
CA GLN A 130 6.84 18.63 46.00
C GLN A 130 7.56 18.40 47.33
N GLU A 131 8.62 17.60 47.29
CA GLU A 131 9.48 17.31 48.44
C GLU A 131 10.67 18.27 48.37
N ARG A 132 10.90 19.04 49.44
CA ARG A 132 12.03 19.99 49.47
C ARG A 132 13.32 19.20 49.59
N LYS A 133 14.33 19.54 48.78
CA LYS A 133 15.68 19.00 48.98
C LYS A 133 16.14 19.37 50.39
N ARG A 134 16.52 18.38 51.17
CA ARG A 134 17.24 18.56 52.43
C ARG A 134 18.73 18.64 52.15
#